data_AF-A0A829PTB0-F1
#
_entry.id   AF-A0A829PTB0-F1
#
_cell.length_a   1.000
_cell.length_b   1.000
_cell.length_c   1.000
_cell.angle_alpha   90.00
_cell.angle_beta   90.00
_cell.angle_gamma   90.00
#
_symmetry.space_group_name_H-M   'P 1'
#
loop_
_entity.id
_entity.type
_entity.pdbx_description
1 polymer ?
#
loop_
_entity_poly.entity_id
_entity_poly.type
_entity_poly.pdbx_seq_one_letter_code
_entity_poly.pdbx_strand_id
1 'polypeptide(L)'
;MAIVSIGGNDAGFEQIATDCLFALSCPPEKKAQFSANVASVGPKLTGAYAAIRQAAPNARVFTVGYLPILPPDAKGCLVGLINTQETINFLNGLQRQLNDTIVAESSKAGFTPVIPATSSDHSVCAADFQRYVSMTGAGAGDEGIPMHPTAPGRQYVAERVAIAMRSAGVQGT
;
A
#
# COMPACT_ATOMS: atom_id res chain seq x y z
N MET A 1 0.50 9.10 -20.95
CA MET A 1 0.87 8.93 -19.52
C MET A 1 0.13 7.71 -18.99
N ALA A 2 0.70 7.01 -18.02
CA ALA A 2 -0.01 5.97 -17.27
C ALA A 2 0.23 6.13 -15.76
N ILE A 3 -0.77 5.79 -14.96
CA ILE A 3 -0.69 5.69 -13.51
C ILE A 3 -1.11 4.28 -13.15
N VAL A 4 -0.31 3.56 -12.37
CA VAL A 4 -0.56 2.15 -12.08
C VAL A 4 -0.28 1.82 -10.61
N SER A 5 -1.19 1.08 -9.98
CA SER A 5 -0.98 0.47 -8.66
C SER A 5 -1.29 -1.01 -8.78
N ILE A 6 -0.26 -1.84 -8.63
CA ILE A 6 -0.34 -3.30 -8.75
C ILE A 6 0.66 -3.95 -7.79
N GLY A 7 0.47 -5.25 -7.51
CA GLY A 7 1.37 -6.06 -6.69
C GLY A 7 0.79 -6.46 -5.32
N GLY A 8 -0.18 -5.71 -4.78
CA GLY A 8 -0.82 -6.04 -3.49
C GLY A 8 -1.53 -7.40 -3.50
N ASN A 9 -2.27 -7.71 -4.56
CA ASN A 9 -2.94 -9.00 -4.72
C ASN A 9 -1.93 -10.13 -4.94
N ASP A 10 -0.87 -9.88 -5.72
CA ASP A 10 0.22 -10.84 -5.92
C ASP A 10 1.00 -11.17 -4.64
N ALA A 11 1.12 -10.20 -3.74
CA ALA A 11 1.67 -10.38 -2.41
C ALA A 11 0.71 -11.11 -1.45
N GLY A 12 -0.56 -11.25 -1.82
CA GLY A 12 -1.58 -11.92 -1.01
C GLY A 12 -2.07 -11.09 0.17
N PHE A 13 -2.13 -9.76 0.05
CA PHE A 13 -2.57 -8.88 1.15
C PHE A 13 -4.00 -9.15 1.64
N GLU A 14 -4.87 -9.67 0.78
CA GLU A 14 -6.21 -10.12 1.18
C GLU A 14 -6.12 -11.31 2.16
N GLN A 15 -5.30 -12.32 1.84
CA GLN A 15 -5.09 -13.47 2.71
C GLN A 15 -4.32 -13.10 3.98
N ILE A 16 -3.40 -12.14 3.91
CA ILE A 16 -2.73 -11.59 5.11
C ILE A 16 -3.77 -11.00 6.07
N ALA A 17 -4.75 -10.26 5.54
CA ALA A 17 -5.79 -9.67 6.37
C ALA A 17 -6.64 -10.76 7.06
N THR A 18 -7.07 -11.79 6.33
CA THR A 18 -7.92 -12.86 6.89
C THR A 18 -7.17 -13.79 7.84
N ASP A 19 -5.94 -14.16 7.50
CA ASP A 19 -5.22 -15.24 8.19
C ASP A 19 -4.33 -14.74 9.33
N CYS A 20 -4.07 -13.43 9.39
CA CYS A 20 -3.25 -12.83 10.45
C CYS A 20 -3.93 -11.64 11.13
N LEU A 21 -4.40 -10.64 10.38
CA LEU A 21 -4.92 -9.41 11.02
C LEU A 21 -6.25 -9.63 11.76
N PHE A 22 -7.18 -10.36 11.12
CA PHE A 22 -8.50 -10.67 11.68
C PHE A 22 -8.56 -12.04 12.38
N ALA A 23 -7.46 -12.78 12.39
CA ALA A 23 -7.33 -14.05 13.08
C ALA A 23 -6.90 -13.83 14.54
N LEU A 24 -7.11 -14.85 15.39
CA LEU A 24 -6.65 -14.84 16.79
C LEU A 24 -5.13 -14.95 16.92
N SER A 25 -4.45 -15.42 15.88
CA SER A 25 -3.00 -15.53 15.84
C SER A 25 -2.50 -15.45 14.40
N CYS A 26 -1.21 -15.16 14.24
CA CYS A 26 -0.50 -15.20 12.96
C CYS A 26 0.65 -16.22 13.08
N PRO A 27 0.40 -17.50 12.78
CA PRO A 27 1.36 -18.58 13.00
C PRO A 27 2.67 -18.41 12.20
N PRO A 28 3.80 -18.96 12.67
CA PRO A 28 5.10 -18.84 11.99
C PRO A 28 5.08 -19.30 10.52
N GLU A 29 4.34 -20.37 10.20
CA GLU A 29 4.20 -20.88 8.84
C GLU A 29 3.50 -19.87 7.91
N LYS A 30 2.50 -19.14 8.42
CA LYS A 30 1.83 -18.05 7.69
C LYS A 30 2.75 -16.85 7.53
N LYS A 31 3.49 -16.46 8.58
CA LYS A 31 4.49 -15.39 8.51
C LYS A 31 5.56 -15.69 7.45
N ALA A 32 6.05 -16.94 7.39
CA ALA A 32 7.02 -17.37 6.39
C ALA A 32 6.41 -17.35 4.97
N GLN A 33 5.19 -17.88 4.81
CA GLN A 33 4.47 -17.85 3.53
C GLN A 33 4.29 -16.42 3.02
N PHE A 34 3.84 -15.49 3.85
CA PHE A 34 3.58 -14.12 3.43
C PHE A 34 4.86 -13.34 3.11
N SER A 35 5.93 -13.58 3.86
CA SER A 35 7.26 -13.05 3.51
C SER A 35 7.71 -13.51 2.13
N ALA A 36 7.51 -14.80 1.81
CA ALA A 36 7.84 -15.37 0.51
C ALA A 36 6.95 -14.80 -0.61
N ASN A 37 5.65 -14.63 -0.37
CA ASN A 37 4.73 -14.04 -1.33
C ASN A 37 5.15 -12.61 -1.69
N VAL A 38 5.43 -11.76 -0.70
CA VAL A 38 5.89 -10.38 -0.94
C VAL A 38 7.22 -10.37 -1.71
N ALA A 39 8.16 -11.24 -1.35
CA ALA A 39 9.43 -11.37 -2.09
C ALA A 39 9.23 -11.80 -3.56
N SER A 40 8.18 -12.57 -3.86
CA SER A 40 7.87 -13.02 -5.22
C SER A 40 7.30 -11.93 -6.14
N VAL A 41 6.90 -10.78 -5.59
CA VAL A 41 6.28 -9.69 -6.36
C VAL A 41 7.27 -9.02 -7.30
N GLY A 42 8.54 -8.91 -6.93
CA GLY A 42 9.57 -8.21 -7.72
C GLY A 42 9.62 -8.66 -9.18
N PRO A 43 9.89 -9.96 -9.47
CA PRO A 43 9.92 -10.47 -10.84
C PRO A 43 8.61 -10.25 -11.62
N LYS A 44 7.45 -10.31 -10.96
CA LYS A 44 6.16 -10.04 -11.59
C LYS A 44 6.01 -8.57 -12.00
N LEU A 45 6.44 -7.64 -11.14
CA LEU A 45 6.49 -6.22 -11.45
C LEU A 45 7.46 -5.94 -12.59
N THR A 46 8.64 -6.57 -12.60
CA THR A 46 9.60 -6.45 -13.71
C THR A 46 8.91 -6.79 -15.04
N GLY A 47 8.20 -7.92 -15.11
CA GLY A 47 7.47 -8.34 -16.31
C GLY A 47 6.36 -7.37 -16.71
N ALA A 48 5.51 -6.95 -15.75
CA ALA A 48 4.43 -6.02 -16.00
C ALA A 48 4.94 -4.65 -16.49
N TYR A 49 6.00 -4.12 -15.88
CA TYR A 49 6.58 -2.83 -16.24
C TYR A 49 7.29 -2.88 -17.61
N ALA A 50 7.95 -3.99 -17.93
CA ALA A 50 8.49 -4.21 -19.27
C ALA A 50 7.38 -4.21 -20.33
N ALA A 51 6.25 -4.88 -20.07
CA ALA A 51 5.10 -4.90 -20.96
C ALA A 51 4.49 -3.49 -21.15
N ILE A 52 4.36 -2.71 -20.08
CA ILE A 52 3.90 -1.31 -20.16
C ILE A 52 4.85 -0.49 -21.03
N ARG A 53 6.17 -0.61 -20.82
CA ARG A 53 7.16 0.13 -21.62
C ARG A 53 7.13 -0.29 -23.10
N GLN A 54 6.94 -1.57 -23.39
CA GLN A 54 6.81 -2.07 -24.76
C GLN A 54 5.56 -1.52 -25.45
N ALA A 55 4.41 -1.52 -24.76
CA ALA A 55 3.15 -1.03 -25.31
C ALA A 55 3.12 0.50 -25.45
N ALA A 56 3.81 1.22 -24.56
CA ALA A 56 3.86 2.68 -24.56
C ALA A 56 5.29 3.22 -24.33
N PRO A 57 6.19 3.11 -25.33
CA PRO A 57 7.62 3.43 -25.18
C PRO A 57 7.89 4.85 -24.68
N ASN A 58 7.06 5.81 -25.09
CA ASN A 58 7.22 7.24 -24.80
C ASN A 58 6.36 7.71 -23.62
N ALA A 59 5.59 6.83 -22.97
CA ALA A 59 4.77 7.24 -21.85
C ALA A 59 5.62 7.58 -20.62
N ARG A 60 5.28 8.69 -19.96
CA ARG A 60 5.59 8.90 -18.54
C ARG A 60 4.68 8.01 -17.71
N VAL A 61 5.26 7.17 -16.87
CA VAL A 61 4.55 6.19 -16.05
C VAL A 61 4.83 6.47 -14.59
N PHE A 62 3.76 6.57 -13.80
CA PHE A 62 3.81 6.74 -12.35
C PHE A 62 3.29 5.47 -11.69
N THR A 63 4.12 4.85 -10.87
CA THR A 63 3.72 3.69 -10.09
C THR A 63 3.32 4.16 -8.70
N VAL A 64 2.20 3.68 -8.18
CA VAL A 64 1.62 4.15 -6.92
C VAL A 64 1.67 3.03 -5.90
N GLY A 65 2.44 3.25 -4.84
CA GLY A 65 2.51 2.34 -3.69
C GLY A 65 1.31 2.49 -2.75
N TYR A 66 1.37 1.77 -1.64
CA TYR A 66 0.27 1.63 -0.70
C TYR A 66 0.43 2.53 0.53
N LEU A 67 -0.67 3.13 0.98
CA LEU A 67 -0.79 3.88 2.24
C LEU A 67 -0.56 2.95 3.44
N PRO A 68 0.14 3.39 4.50
CA PRO A 68 0.22 2.63 5.76
C PRO A 68 -1.16 2.23 6.28
N ILE A 69 -1.41 0.93 6.41
CA ILE A 69 -2.69 0.41 6.89
C ILE A 69 -2.74 0.41 8.41
N LEU A 70 -1.69 -0.10 9.06
CA LEU A 70 -1.61 -0.28 10.51
C LEU A 70 -0.74 0.81 11.15
N PRO A 71 -1.00 1.19 12.41
CA PRO A 71 -0.20 2.19 13.09
C PRO A 71 1.20 1.63 13.41
N PRO A 72 2.20 2.49 13.67
CA PRO A 72 3.48 2.07 14.23
C PRO A 72 3.35 1.51 15.65
N ASP A 73 2.38 2.02 16.44
CA ASP A 73 2.04 1.56 17.78
C ASP A 73 0.54 1.27 17.85
N ALA A 74 0.16 0.04 18.22
CA ALA A 74 -1.23 -0.39 18.28
C ALA A 74 -1.92 -0.08 19.63
N LYS A 75 -1.21 0.52 20.58
CA LYS A 75 -1.76 0.86 21.90
C LYS A 75 -2.98 1.77 21.78
N GLY A 76 -4.07 1.38 22.44
CA GLY A 76 -5.32 2.15 22.44
C GLY A 76 -6.16 1.99 21.18
N CYS A 77 -5.76 1.13 20.25
CA CYS A 77 -6.52 0.80 19.05
C CYS A 77 -7.07 -0.63 19.09
N LEU A 78 -8.20 -0.86 18.42
CA LEU A 78 -8.84 -2.19 18.32
C LEU A 78 -7.87 -3.26 17.80
N VAL A 79 -7.00 -2.93 16.83
CA VAL A 79 -6.04 -3.91 16.30
C VAL A 79 -5.06 -4.41 17.36
N GLY A 80 -4.72 -3.58 18.35
CA GLY A 80 -3.86 -3.97 19.48
C GLY A 80 -4.57 -4.83 20.52
N LEU A 81 -5.90 -4.94 20.48
CA LEU A 81 -6.67 -5.89 21.29
C LEU A 81 -6.69 -7.28 20.67
N ILE A 82 -6.58 -7.36 19.34
CA ILE A 82 -6.65 -8.61 18.57
C ILE A 82 -5.24 -9.16 18.29
N ASN A 83 -4.26 -8.27 18.10
CA ASN A 83 -2.91 -8.62 17.69
C ASN A 83 -1.87 -8.10 18.68
N THR A 84 -0.77 -8.84 18.80
CA THR A 84 0.42 -8.36 19.50
C THR A 84 1.13 -7.27 18.70
N GLN A 85 1.87 -6.39 19.38
CA GLN A 85 2.70 -5.39 18.70
C GLN A 85 3.74 -6.05 17.77
N GLU A 86 4.22 -7.25 18.08
CA GLU A 86 5.11 -8.02 17.20
C GLU A 86 4.42 -8.37 15.88
N THR A 87 3.18 -8.86 15.93
CA THR A 87 2.40 -9.15 14.72
C THR A 87 2.15 -7.87 13.92
N ILE A 88 1.78 -6.76 14.57
CA ILE A 88 1.59 -5.46 13.89
C ILE A 88 2.88 -5.00 13.21
N ASN A 89 4.03 -5.12 13.88
CA ASN A 89 5.32 -4.76 13.32
C ASN A 89 5.68 -5.63 12.11
N PHE A 90 5.39 -6.93 12.17
CA PHE A 90 5.58 -7.86 11.07
C PHE A 90 4.72 -7.47 9.85
N LEU A 91 3.42 -7.24 10.04
CA LEU A 91 2.50 -6.85 8.96
C LEU A 91 2.90 -5.51 8.33
N ASN A 92 3.25 -4.52 9.14
CA ASN A 92 3.81 -3.26 8.65
C ASN A 92 5.12 -3.46 7.88
N GLY A 93 5.94 -4.43 8.30
CA GLY A 93 7.17 -4.84 7.61
C GLY A 93 6.90 -5.35 6.20
N LEU A 94 5.92 -6.25 6.04
CA LEU A 94 5.50 -6.77 4.73
C LEU A 94 5.05 -5.64 3.80
N GLN A 95 4.27 -4.68 4.31
CA GLN A 95 3.80 -3.57 3.51
C GLN A 95 4.93 -2.62 3.07
N ARG A 96 5.87 -2.32 3.99
CA ARG A 96 7.08 -1.55 3.65
C ARG A 96 7.89 -2.28 2.58
N GLN A 97 8.12 -3.58 2.74
CA GLN A 97 8.85 -4.38 1.77
C GLN A 97 8.19 -4.37 0.38
N LEU A 98 6.86 -4.43 0.30
CA LEU A 98 6.14 -4.31 -0.98
C LEU A 98 6.36 -2.92 -1.61
N ASN A 99 6.23 -1.85 -0.83
CA ASN A 99 6.48 -0.49 -1.32
C ASN A 99 7.94 -0.31 -1.79
N ASP A 100 8.92 -0.85 -1.06
CA ASP A 100 10.33 -0.81 -1.44
C ASP A 100 10.58 -1.57 -2.74
N THR A 101 9.92 -2.72 -2.92
CA THR A 101 9.96 -3.51 -4.15
C THR A 101 9.36 -2.71 -5.32
N ILE A 102 8.22 -2.04 -5.11
CA ILE A 102 7.64 -1.14 -6.12
C ILE A 102 8.62 -0.04 -6.50
N VAL A 103 9.24 0.64 -5.53
CA VAL A 103 10.26 1.69 -5.80
C VAL A 103 11.40 1.14 -6.65
N ALA A 104 11.97 -0.01 -6.24
CA ALA A 104 13.11 -0.62 -6.91
C ALA A 104 12.78 -1.01 -8.36
N GLU A 105 11.69 -1.74 -8.59
CA GLU A 105 11.31 -2.20 -9.93
C GLU A 105 10.85 -1.07 -10.84
N SER A 106 10.19 -0.05 -10.27
CA SER A 106 9.80 1.14 -11.03
C SER A 106 11.02 1.91 -11.52
N SER A 107 12.01 2.09 -10.64
CA SER A 107 13.25 2.79 -10.98
C SER A 107 14.02 2.05 -12.08
N LYS A 108 14.10 0.71 -12.01
CA LYS A 108 14.71 -0.12 -13.07
C LYS A 108 14.01 0.03 -14.43
N ALA A 109 12.70 0.22 -14.45
CA ALA A 109 11.91 0.44 -15.67
C ALA A 109 11.90 1.90 -16.17
N GLY A 110 12.58 2.82 -15.46
CA GLY A 110 12.55 4.25 -15.76
C GLY A 110 11.18 4.88 -15.50
N PHE A 111 10.42 4.34 -14.56
CA PHE A 111 9.14 4.88 -14.08
C PHE A 111 9.35 5.71 -12.81
N THR A 112 8.38 6.57 -12.49
CA THR A 112 8.42 7.41 -11.28
C THR A 112 7.58 6.78 -10.17
N PRO A 113 8.18 6.26 -9.08
CA PRO A 113 7.42 5.75 -7.96
C PRO A 113 6.85 6.87 -7.09
N VAL A 114 5.59 6.70 -6.68
CA VAL A 114 4.85 7.57 -5.77
C VAL A 114 4.44 6.74 -4.56
N ILE A 115 5.17 6.87 -3.45
CA ILE A 115 4.84 6.22 -2.19
C ILE A 115 4.15 7.24 -1.27
N PRO A 116 2.86 7.08 -0.96
CA PRO A 116 2.10 8.03 -0.16
C PRO A 116 2.44 7.85 1.34
N ALA A 117 3.64 8.25 1.75
CA ALA A 117 4.07 8.27 3.14
C ALA A 117 3.50 9.48 3.89
N THR A 118 3.24 9.35 5.19
CA THR A 118 2.72 10.42 6.06
C THR A 118 3.65 10.66 7.25
N SER A 119 3.71 11.89 7.76
CA SER A 119 4.48 12.22 8.99
C SER A 119 3.71 11.96 10.28
N SER A 120 2.40 11.81 10.18
CA SER A 120 1.45 11.51 11.26
C SER A 120 0.75 10.18 11.00
N ASP A 121 0.20 9.57 12.06
CA ASP A 121 -0.58 8.35 11.93
C ASP A 121 -1.94 8.65 11.29
N HIS A 122 -2.14 8.10 10.09
CA HIS A 122 -3.42 8.09 9.36
C HIS A 122 -3.87 6.65 9.07
N SER A 123 -3.40 5.69 9.86
CA SER A 123 -3.78 4.28 9.77
C SER A 123 -5.25 4.07 10.15
N VAL A 124 -5.67 2.80 10.15
CA VAL A 124 -6.98 2.36 10.68
C VAL A 124 -7.24 2.79 12.13
N CYS A 125 -6.21 3.21 12.88
CA CYS A 125 -6.30 3.62 14.27
C CYS A 125 -6.44 5.14 14.48
N ALA A 126 -6.32 5.93 13.42
CA ALA A 126 -6.57 7.35 13.49
C ALA A 126 -8.06 7.65 13.73
N ALA A 127 -8.34 8.84 14.26
CA ALA A 127 -9.70 9.33 14.47
C ALA A 127 -10.51 9.35 13.14
N ASP A 128 -11.83 9.31 13.27
CA ASP A 128 -12.73 9.49 12.13
C ASP A 128 -12.40 10.81 11.40
N PHE A 129 -12.60 10.81 10.08
CA PHE A 129 -12.17 11.89 9.16
C PHE A 129 -10.66 12.17 9.07
N GLN A 130 -9.83 11.60 9.95
CA GLN A 130 -8.37 11.70 9.86
C GLN A 130 -7.75 10.44 9.26
N ARG A 131 -8.37 9.27 9.39
CA ARG A 131 -7.82 8.02 8.82
C ARG A 131 -7.81 8.04 7.29
N TYR A 132 -6.70 7.61 6.71
CA TYR A 132 -6.55 7.41 5.27
C TYR A 132 -6.90 5.99 4.84
N VAL A 133 -6.87 5.04 5.76
CA VAL A 133 -7.33 3.66 5.53
C VAL A 133 -8.33 3.33 6.64
N SER A 134 -9.43 2.68 6.28
CA SER A 134 -10.44 2.25 7.25
C SER A 134 -10.45 0.74 7.40
N MET A 135 -10.62 0.27 8.64
CA MET A 135 -10.79 -1.15 8.92
C MET A 135 -12.07 -1.71 8.30
N THR A 136 -13.16 -0.94 8.34
CA THR A 136 -14.51 -1.38 7.94
C THR A 136 -15.02 -0.68 6.68
N GLY A 137 -14.48 0.48 6.35
CA GLY A 137 -15.00 1.33 5.27
C GLY A 137 -16.31 2.07 5.60
N ALA A 138 -16.86 1.86 6.80
CA ALA A 138 -18.20 2.32 7.18
C ALA A 138 -18.22 3.42 8.25
N GLY A 139 -17.06 3.89 8.70
CA GLY A 139 -16.95 5.03 9.62
C GLY A 139 -17.29 6.36 8.94
N ALA A 140 -17.46 7.41 9.75
CA ALA A 140 -17.78 8.73 9.25
C ALA A 140 -16.62 9.28 8.39
N GLY A 141 -16.93 9.64 7.14
CA GLY A 141 -15.94 10.12 6.16
C GLY A 141 -15.10 9.02 5.51
N ASP A 142 -15.36 7.74 5.79
CA ASP A 142 -14.59 6.65 5.19
C ASP A 142 -14.91 6.49 3.72
N GLU A 143 -16.20 6.40 3.34
CA GLU A 143 -16.66 6.17 1.96
C GLU A 143 -15.79 5.11 1.24
N GLY A 144 -15.60 3.97 1.89
CA GLY A 144 -14.57 3.01 1.53
C GLY A 144 -15.03 1.56 1.60
N ILE A 145 -14.15 0.68 1.14
CA ILE A 145 -14.23 -0.76 1.31
C ILE A 145 -13.31 -1.12 2.50
N PRO A 146 -13.61 -2.13 3.32
CA PRO A 146 -12.71 -2.60 4.37
C PRO A 146 -11.27 -2.69 3.89
N MET A 147 -10.33 -2.19 4.69
CA MET A 147 -8.88 -2.20 4.41
C MET A 147 -8.41 -1.37 3.21
N HIS A 148 -9.30 -0.57 2.61
CA HIS A 148 -8.98 0.28 1.46
C HIS A 148 -8.94 1.76 1.86
N PRO A 149 -8.36 2.63 1.01
CA PRO A 149 -8.29 4.04 1.28
C PRO A 149 -9.68 4.68 1.43
N THR A 150 -9.82 5.50 2.46
CA THR A 150 -10.99 6.35 2.69
C THR A 150 -11.06 7.51 1.68
N ALA A 151 -12.14 8.29 1.68
CA ALA A 151 -12.20 9.53 0.90
C ALA A 151 -10.98 10.45 1.11
N PRO A 152 -10.60 10.83 2.35
CA PRO A 152 -9.40 11.63 2.58
C PRO A 152 -8.11 10.90 2.17
N GLY A 153 -8.03 9.58 2.35
CA GLY A 153 -6.89 8.78 1.89
C GLY A 153 -6.72 8.80 0.37
N ARG A 154 -7.81 8.66 -0.39
CA ARG A 154 -7.79 8.75 -1.86
C ARG A 154 -7.41 10.14 -2.33
N GLN A 155 -7.95 11.19 -1.70
CA GLN A 155 -7.57 12.57 -1.99
C GLN A 155 -6.08 12.79 -1.77
N TYR A 156 -5.54 12.33 -0.63
CA TYR A 156 -4.13 12.41 -0.33
C TYR A 156 -3.26 11.71 -1.39
N VAL A 157 -3.61 10.48 -1.78
CA VAL A 157 -2.87 9.75 -2.82
C VAL A 157 -2.94 10.48 -4.16
N ALA A 158 -4.12 10.98 -4.54
CA ALA A 158 -4.30 11.75 -5.77
C ALA A 158 -3.44 13.02 -5.79
N GLU A 159 -3.35 13.74 -4.67
CA GLU A 159 -2.47 14.90 -4.54
C GLU A 159 -0.99 14.53 -4.71
N ARG A 160 -0.53 13.43 -4.10
CA ARG A 160 0.86 12.98 -4.24
C ARG A 160 1.20 12.61 -5.68
N VAL A 161 0.29 11.93 -6.37
CA VAL A 161 0.44 11.61 -7.80
C VAL A 161 0.44 12.88 -8.64
N ALA A 162 -0.47 13.82 -8.38
CA ALA A 162 -0.53 15.09 -9.10
C ALA A 162 0.74 15.94 -8.92
N ILE A 163 1.32 15.95 -7.71
CA ILE A 163 2.63 16.59 -7.45
C ILE A 163 3.72 15.94 -8.30
N ALA A 164 3.83 14.61 -8.27
CA ALA A 164 4.84 13.88 -9.05
C ALA A 164 4.69 14.13 -10.56
N MET A 165 3.45 14.15 -11.05
CA MET A 165 3.14 14.47 -12.45
C MET A 165 3.62 15.86 -12.84
N ARG A 166 3.31 16.88 -12.03
CA ARG A 166 3.76 18.26 -12.28
C ARG A 166 5.30 18.37 -12.25
N SER A 167 5.96 17.71 -11.29
CA SER A 167 7.43 17.67 -11.21
C SER A 167 8.07 17.00 -12.43
N ALA A 168 7.39 16.03 -13.04
CA ALA A 168 7.81 15.40 -14.29
C ALA A 168 7.39 16.20 -15.55
N GLY A 169 6.84 17.41 -15.39
CA GLY A 169 6.41 18.28 -16.49
C GLY A 169 5.15 17.79 -17.21
N VAL A 170 4.33 16.94 -16.59
CA VAL A 170 3.00 16.61 -17.11
C VAL A 170 2.06 17.73 -16.66
N GLN A 171 1.61 18.55 -17.60
CA GLN A 171 0.61 19.59 -17.34
C GLN A 171 -0.79 18.98 -17.39
N GLY A 172 -1.67 19.42 -16.49
CA GLY A 172 -3.08 19.04 -16.51
C GLY A 172 -3.76 19.64 -17.74
N THR A 173 -4.52 18.82 -18.47
CA THR A 173 -5.50 19.29 -19.44
C THR A 173 -6.69 19.90 -18.73
#